data_AF-A0A1S3D5I7-F1
#
_entry.id   AF-A0A1S3D5I7-F1
#
_cell.length_a   1.000
_cell.length_b   1.000
_cell.length_c   1.000
_cell.angle_alpha   90.00
_cell.angle_beta   90.00
_cell.angle_gamma   90.00
#
_symmetry.space_group_name_H-M   'P 1'
#
loop_
_entity.id
_entity.type
_entity.pdbx_description
1 polymer ?
#
loop_
_entity_poly.entity_id
_entity_poly.type
_entity_poly.pdbx_seq_one_letter_code
_entity_poly.pdbx_strand_id
1 'polypeptide(L)'
;MDPPKFDHLFVEDDLKVEGLGNKEALEILIEDVESLAKEYTTKKNTWSHIKDVLNLFNQRSFVNILSAVLLLLSVVALIASNLTIFLWLILVLFGVVSVGVNAWDNYCRHYEIYYRIQYVLSQLRDCVKYEWNESSYPHLYMPFSPCINLQWTYRAGHVVNVPWSLLVRGDCILLRPGQAAPAYCVKPEGT
;
A
#
# COMPACT_ATOMS: atom_id res chain seq x y z
N MET A 1 1.51 8.49 -47.93
CA MET A 1 0.60 9.05 -46.91
C MET A 1 1.43 9.08 -45.66
N ASP A 2 2.12 10.19 -45.45
CA ASP A 2 3.06 10.32 -44.35
C ASP A 2 2.29 10.51 -43.03
N PRO A 3 2.72 9.88 -41.93
CA PRO A 3 2.09 10.09 -40.64
C PRO A 3 2.33 11.55 -40.19
N PRO A 4 1.37 12.16 -39.47
CA PRO A 4 1.52 13.53 -39.03
C PRO A 4 2.67 13.64 -38.03
N LYS A 5 3.67 14.46 -38.38
CA LYS A 5 4.68 14.98 -37.45
C LYS A 5 3.97 15.90 -36.45
N PHE A 6 3.73 15.39 -35.25
CA PHE A 6 3.51 16.21 -34.07
C PHE A 6 4.85 16.39 -33.35
N ASP A 7 5.78 17.05 -34.02
CA ASP A 7 6.86 17.75 -33.35
C ASP A 7 6.29 19.13 -32.94
N HIS A 8 6.69 19.65 -31.76
CA HIS A 8 6.54 21.05 -31.33
C HIS A 8 5.27 21.51 -30.58
N LEU A 9 4.73 20.72 -29.63
CA LEU A 9 3.95 21.34 -28.54
C LEU A 9 4.33 20.79 -27.17
N PHE A 10 5.08 21.61 -26.43
CA PHE A 10 5.36 21.57 -24.99
C PHE A 10 6.51 20.72 -24.46
N VAL A 11 7.72 20.75 -25.02
CA VAL A 11 8.95 20.54 -24.20
C VAL A 11 10.15 21.23 -24.88
N GLU A 12 10.23 22.56 -24.83
CA GLU A 12 11.48 23.26 -25.09
C GLU A 12 11.44 24.61 -24.35
N ASP A 13 11.78 24.54 -23.07
CA ASP A 13 12.36 25.64 -22.29
C ASP A 13 13.24 24.98 -21.22
N ASP A 14 14.55 24.93 -21.49
CA ASP A 14 15.72 25.03 -20.59
C ASP A 14 15.65 24.55 -19.12
N LEU A 15 14.84 23.56 -18.77
CA LEU A 15 14.95 22.87 -17.49
C LEU A 15 15.91 21.69 -17.64
N LYS A 16 17.19 21.99 -17.40
CA LYS A 16 18.23 21.00 -17.16
C LYS A 16 18.00 20.33 -15.78
N VAL A 17 16.83 19.73 -15.63
CA VAL A 17 16.48 18.92 -14.46
C VAL A 17 17.14 17.57 -14.70
N GLU A 18 18.36 17.43 -14.19
CA GLU A 18 18.99 16.14 -14.03
C GLU A 18 18.15 15.36 -13.02
N GLY A 19 17.15 14.63 -13.55
CA GLY A 19 16.31 13.75 -12.75
C GLY A 19 17.14 12.65 -12.09
N LEU A 20 16.60 12.08 -11.02
CA LEU A 20 17.30 11.12 -10.17
C LEU A 20 17.84 9.92 -10.96
N GLY A 21 18.99 9.38 -10.53
CA GLY A 21 19.54 8.15 -11.12
C GLY A 21 18.62 6.96 -10.85
N ASN A 22 18.56 5.97 -11.76
CA ASN A 22 17.74 4.77 -11.54
C ASN A 22 18.17 3.98 -10.29
N LYS A 23 19.49 3.86 -10.07
CA LYS A 23 20.05 3.16 -8.89
C LYS A 23 19.78 3.95 -7.62
N GLU A 24 20.03 5.26 -7.65
CA GLU A 24 19.79 6.19 -6.54
C GLU A 24 18.31 6.19 -6.11
N ALA A 25 17.38 6.28 -7.06
CA ALA A 25 15.95 6.22 -6.77
C ALA A 25 15.55 4.90 -6.09
N LEU A 26 16.13 3.79 -6.52
CA LEU A 26 15.83 2.49 -5.93
C LEU A 26 16.42 2.33 -4.52
N GLU A 27 17.60 2.91 -4.26
CA GLU A 27 18.19 2.94 -2.91
C GLU A 27 17.34 3.76 -1.94
N ILE A 28 16.86 4.93 -2.36
CA ILE A 28 15.93 5.75 -1.56
C ILE A 28 14.63 4.99 -1.28
N LEU A 29 14.11 4.27 -2.28
CA LEU A 29 12.90 3.46 -2.10
C LEU A 29 13.10 2.37 -1.04
N ILE A 30 14.24 1.68 -1.09
CA ILE A 30 14.59 0.64 -0.11
C ILE A 30 14.69 1.24 1.29
N GLU A 31 15.39 2.38 1.43
CA GLU A 31 15.50 3.07 2.71
C GLU A 31 14.13 3.49 3.25
N ASP A 32 13.27 4.04 2.40
CA ASP A 32 11.91 4.43 2.77
C ASP A 32 11.07 3.24 3.23
N VAL A 33 11.08 2.14 2.49
CA VAL A 33 10.34 0.92 2.88
C VAL A 33 10.90 0.34 4.19
N GLU A 34 12.22 0.35 4.39
CA GLU A 34 12.83 -0.09 5.65
C GLU A 34 12.47 0.80 6.83
N SER A 35 12.43 2.12 6.63
CA SER A 35 12.06 3.08 7.66
C SER A 35 10.60 2.88 8.09
N LEU A 36 9.70 2.69 7.13
CA LEU A 36 8.28 2.40 7.38
C LEU A 36 8.09 1.03 8.05
N ALA A 37 8.87 0.03 7.66
CA ALA A 37 8.85 -1.28 8.30
C ALA A 37 9.28 -1.18 9.77
N LYS A 38 10.35 -0.43 10.06
CA LYS A 38 10.83 -0.18 11.43
C LYS A 38 9.82 0.63 12.25
N GLU A 39 9.20 1.66 11.67
CA GLU A 39 8.14 2.41 12.35
C GLU A 39 6.97 1.49 12.69
N TYR A 40 6.54 0.65 11.74
CA TYR A 40 5.43 -0.28 11.94
C TYR A 40 5.71 -1.30 13.06
N THR A 41 6.92 -1.84 13.13
CA THR A 41 7.31 -2.77 14.22
C THR A 41 7.45 -2.06 15.56
N THR A 42 7.95 -0.82 15.58
CA THR A 42 8.23 -0.09 16.83
C THR A 42 6.98 0.50 17.46
N LYS A 43 6.06 1.03 16.64
CA LYS A 43 4.87 1.75 17.09
C LYS A 43 3.79 0.82 17.65
N LYS A 44 3.78 -0.46 17.26
CA LYS A 44 2.84 -1.45 17.79
C LYS A 44 3.36 -2.10 19.06
N ASN A 45 3.14 -1.39 20.17
CA ASN A 45 3.29 -1.95 21.51
C ASN A 45 2.29 -3.11 21.71
N THR A 46 2.62 -4.13 22.50
CA THR A 46 1.82 -5.38 22.63
C THR A 46 0.33 -5.12 22.97
N TRP A 47 0.06 -4.02 23.66
CA TRP A 47 -1.27 -3.55 24.01
C TRP A 47 -2.13 -3.09 22.82
N SER A 48 -1.50 -2.60 21.75
CA SER A 48 -2.19 -2.27 20.50
C SER A 48 -2.69 -3.52 19.78
N HIS A 49 -2.00 -4.66 19.90
CA HIS A 49 -2.47 -5.93 19.34
C HIS A 49 -3.77 -6.39 20.00
N ILE A 50 -3.86 -6.27 21.33
CA ILE A 50 -5.07 -6.63 22.08
C ILE A 50 -6.20 -5.65 21.77
N LYS A 51 -5.91 -4.35 21.69
CA LYS A 51 -6.90 -3.33 21.30
C LYS A 51 -7.40 -3.50 19.87
N ASP A 52 -6.55 -3.87 18.93
CA ASP A 52 -6.93 -4.10 17.53
C ASP A 52 -7.81 -5.35 17.39
N VAL A 53 -7.53 -6.39 18.18
CA VAL A 53 -8.37 -7.61 18.25
C VAL A 53 -9.73 -7.32 18.91
N LEU A 54 -9.75 -6.47 19.94
CA LEU A 54 -10.98 -6.00 20.59
C LEU A 54 -11.71 -4.90 19.82
N ASN A 55 -11.09 -4.32 18.79
CA ASN A 55 -11.74 -3.32 17.94
C ASN A 55 -12.72 -4.02 16.98
N LEU A 56 -13.92 -4.25 17.50
CA LEU A 56 -15.09 -4.79 16.80
C LEU A 56 -15.49 -4.03 15.52
N PHE A 57 -14.89 -2.86 15.28
CA PHE A 57 -15.21 -1.94 14.19
C PHE A 57 -14.23 -1.97 13.00
N ASN A 58 -13.26 -2.88 12.97
CA ASN A 58 -12.35 -2.94 11.82
C ASN A 58 -13.09 -3.42 10.56
N GLN A 59 -13.21 -2.54 9.56
CA GLN A 59 -14.03 -2.65 8.34
C GLN A 59 -13.87 -3.93 7.50
N ARG A 60 -12.82 -4.74 7.72
CA ARG A 60 -12.52 -5.94 6.92
C ARG A 60 -12.89 -7.27 7.56
N SER A 61 -13.31 -7.30 8.83
CA SER A 61 -13.89 -8.52 9.40
C SER A 61 -15.41 -8.44 9.28
N PHE A 62 -15.94 -8.85 8.13
CA PHE A 62 -17.38 -9.10 7.93
C PHE A 62 -17.98 -10.01 9.03
N VAL A 63 -17.12 -10.75 9.73
CA VAL A 63 -17.48 -11.66 10.82
C VAL A 63 -17.62 -10.95 12.17
N ASN A 64 -17.04 -9.77 12.42
CA ASN A 64 -16.94 -9.24 13.79
C ASN A 64 -18.17 -8.43 14.24
N ILE A 65 -18.77 -7.60 13.39
CA ILE A 65 -20.01 -6.88 13.73
C ILE A 65 -21.20 -7.83 13.70
N LEU A 66 -21.30 -8.68 12.67
CA LEU A 66 -22.41 -9.63 12.56
C LEU A 66 -22.37 -10.68 13.67
N SER A 67 -21.20 -11.21 14.03
CA SER A 67 -21.10 -12.13 15.17
C SER A 67 -21.31 -11.41 16.50
N ALA A 68 -20.81 -10.18 16.69
CA ALA A 68 -21.06 -9.42 17.92
C ALA A 68 -22.54 -9.07 18.07
N VAL A 69 -23.23 -8.69 16.99
CA VAL A 69 -24.69 -8.45 16.99
C VAL A 69 -25.45 -9.75 17.25
N LEU A 70 -25.07 -10.87 16.64
CA LEU A 70 -25.68 -12.17 16.91
C LEU A 70 -25.44 -12.65 18.35
N LEU A 71 -24.25 -12.42 18.90
CA LEU A 71 -23.95 -12.70 20.31
C LEU A 71 -24.80 -11.83 21.22
N LEU A 72 -24.87 -10.52 20.99
CA LEU A 72 -25.71 -9.61 21.78
C LEU A 72 -27.21 -9.97 21.67
N LEU A 73 -27.69 -10.28 20.46
CA LEU A 73 -29.06 -10.72 20.22
C LEU A 73 -29.35 -12.04 20.97
N SER A 74 -28.40 -12.98 20.97
CA SER A 74 -28.53 -14.23 21.70
C SER A 74 -28.58 -14.01 23.20
N VAL A 75 -27.76 -13.09 23.76
CA VAL A 75 -27.79 -12.73 25.19
C VAL A 75 -29.13 -12.10 25.58
N VAL A 76 -29.67 -11.20 24.76
CA VAL A 76 -30.98 -10.56 25.02
C VAL A 76 -32.11 -11.59 24.95
N ALA A 77 -32.12 -12.45 23.93
CA ALA A 77 -33.09 -13.54 23.82
C ALA A 77 -32.98 -14.52 25.01
N LEU A 78 -31.76 -14.77 25.50
CA LEU A 78 -31.52 -15.64 26.65
C LEU A 78 -31.96 -15.04 27.99
N ILE A 79 -31.88 -13.72 28.18
CA ILE A 79 -32.40 -13.06 29.39
C ILE A 79 -33.93 -13.10 29.38
N ALA A 80 -34.54 -12.99 28.20
CA ALA A 80 -36.00 -13.07 28.04
C ALA A 80 -36.53 -14.50 28.24
N SER A 81 -35.74 -15.52 27.90
CA SER A 81 -36.09 -16.91 28.12
C SER A 81 -35.52 -17.42 29.45
N ASN A 82 -36.34 -17.84 30.41
CA ASN A 82 -35.88 -18.53 31.64
C ASN A 82 -35.30 -19.94 31.32
N LEU A 83 -34.36 -20.03 30.38
CA LEU A 83 -33.81 -21.28 29.88
C LEU A 83 -32.64 -21.78 30.70
N THR A 84 -32.42 -23.08 30.57
CA THR A 84 -31.53 -23.91 31.38
C THR A 84 -30.04 -23.52 31.24
N ILE A 85 -29.28 -23.74 32.31
CA ILE A 85 -27.84 -23.44 32.44
C ILE A 85 -26.99 -24.03 31.29
N PHE A 86 -27.45 -25.11 30.67
CA PHE A 86 -26.76 -25.75 29.53
C PHE A 86 -26.62 -24.82 28.32
N LEU A 87 -27.61 -23.95 28.02
CA LEU A 87 -27.49 -23.00 26.91
C LEU A 87 -26.50 -21.88 27.19
N TRP A 88 -26.42 -21.42 28.44
CA TRP A 88 -25.42 -20.45 28.87
C TRP A 88 -24.00 -20.95 28.62
N LEU A 89 -23.73 -22.22 28.95
CA LEU A 89 -22.43 -22.84 28.71
C LEU A 89 -22.09 -22.91 27.22
N ILE A 90 -23.05 -23.28 26.37
CA ILE A 90 -22.84 -23.39 24.92
C ILE A 90 -22.55 -22.02 24.30
N LEU A 91 -23.26 -20.97 24.71
CA LEU A 91 -23.04 -19.61 24.19
C LEU A 91 -21.70 -19.03 24.62
N VAL A 92 -21.31 -19.23 25.88
CA VAL A 92 -20.00 -18.79 26.37
C VAL A 92 -18.89 -19.51 25.60
N LEU A 93 -19.02 -20.82 25.38
CA LEU A 93 -18.07 -21.59 24.58
C LEU A 93 -17.97 -21.04 23.16
N PHE A 94 -19.10 -20.77 22.50
CA PHE A 94 -19.13 -20.21 21.15
C PHE A 94 -18.49 -18.81 21.07
N GLY A 95 -18.72 -17.96 22.08
CA GLY A 95 -18.07 -16.66 22.19
C GLY A 95 -16.55 -16.77 22.33
N VAL A 96 -16.06 -17.66 23.18
CA VAL A 96 -14.62 -17.91 23.38
C VAL A 96 -13.96 -18.40 22.09
N VAL A 97 -14.57 -19.36 21.38
CA VAL A 97 -14.06 -19.87 20.10
C VAL A 97 -14.03 -18.77 19.05
N SER A 98 -15.10 -17.97 18.95
CA SER A 98 -15.18 -16.87 17.98
C SER A 98 -14.08 -15.83 18.22
N VAL A 99 -13.88 -15.39 19.46
CA VAL A 99 -12.79 -14.45 19.80
C VAL A 99 -11.43 -15.08 19.53
N GLY A 100 -11.25 -16.37 19.86
CA GLY A 100 -10.00 -17.10 19.61
C GLY A 100 -9.63 -17.15 18.12
N VAL A 101 -10.58 -17.46 17.24
CA VAL A 101 -10.35 -17.48 15.79
C VAL A 101 -10.01 -16.09 15.25
N ASN A 102 -10.72 -15.04 15.70
CA ASN A 102 -10.43 -13.67 15.28
C ASN A 102 -9.05 -13.20 15.79
N ALA A 103 -8.66 -13.58 17.00
CA ALA A 103 -7.33 -13.29 17.53
C ALA A 103 -6.23 -14.00 16.74
N TRP A 104 -6.47 -15.28 16.40
CA TRP A 104 -5.56 -16.08 15.59
C TRP A 104 -5.37 -15.52 14.18
N ASP A 105 -6.47 -15.18 13.50
CA ASP A 105 -6.44 -14.59 12.15
C ASP A 105 -5.65 -13.26 12.16
N ASN A 106 -5.90 -12.39 13.14
CA ASN A 106 -5.15 -11.15 13.29
C ASN A 106 -3.66 -11.38 13.55
N TYR A 107 -3.32 -12.39 14.36
CA TYR A 107 -1.94 -12.78 14.63
C TYR A 107 -1.25 -13.27 13.34
N CYS A 108 -1.88 -14.18 12.60
CA CYS A 108 -1.37 -14.69 11.33
C CYS A 108 -1.17 -13.59 10.28
N ARG A 109 -2.16 -12.70 10.12
CA ARG A 109 -2.08 -11.58 9.16
C ARG A 109 -0.92 -10.64 9.46
N HIS A 110 -0.64 -10.40 10.74
CA HIS A 110 0.47 -9.54 11.11
C HIS A 110 1.81 -10.15 10.75
N TYR A 111 1.96 -11.45 11.04
CA TYR A 111 3.14 -12.22 10.64
C TYR A 111 3.28 -12.18 9.11
N GLU A 112 2.22 -12.49 8.36
CA GLU A 112 2.25 -12.47 6.89
C GLU A 112 2.73 -11.12 6.32
N ILE A 113 2.20 -10.00 6.80
CA ILE A 113 2.59 -8.67 6.33
C ILE A 113 4.08 -8.43 6.57
N TYR A 114 4.58 -8.79 7.76
CA TYR A 114 6.00 -8.65 8.07
C TYR A 114 6.89 -9.46 7.12
N TYR A 115 6.59 -10.74 6.90
CA TYR A 115 7.37 -11.58 5.98
C TYR A 115 7.26 -11.11 4.53
N ARG A 116 6.08 -10.62 4.13
CA ARG A 116 5.87 -10.08 2.79
C ARG A 116 6.70 -8.82 2.55
N ILE A 117 6.82 -7.93 3.53
CA ILE A 117 7.70 -6.75 3.44
C ILE A 117 9.16 -7.18 3.32
N GLN A 118 9.62 -8.12 4.16
CA GLN A 118 10.99 -8.62 4.11
C GLN A 118 11.31 -9.30 2.76
N TYR A 119 10.34 -10.02 2.21
CA TYR A 119 10.45 -10.62 0.88
C TYR A 119 10.53 -9.56 -0.23
N VAL A 120 9.67 -8.52 -0.20
CA VAL A 120 9.74 -7.43 -1.18
C VAL A 120 11.07 -6.68 -1.08
N LEU A 121 11.56 -6.40 0.14
CA LEU A 121 12.86 -5.76 0.36
C LEU A 121 14.02 -6.59 -0.19
N SER A 122 13.99 -7.93 -0.04
CA SER A 122 15.03 -8.78 -0.62
C SER A 122 15.00 -8.73 -2.15
N GLN A 123 13.82 -8.76 -2.76
CA GLN A 123 13.66 -8.61 -4.21
C GLN A 123 14.17 -7.24 -4.70
N LEU A 124 13.81 -6.15 -4.01
CA LEU A 124 14.29 -4.80 -4.36
C LEU A 124 15.82 -4.70 -4.29
N ARG A 125 16.44 -5.25 -3.24
CA ARG A 125 17.90 -5.28 -3.09
C ARG A 125 18.59 -6.11 -4.18
N ASP A 126 17.95 -7.18 -4.66
CA ASP A 126 18.45 -7.91 -5.81
C ASP A 126 18.30 -7.09 -7.10
N CYS A 127 17.20 -6.36 -7.27
CA CYS A 127 16.97 -5.46 -8.41
C CYS A 127 18.01 -4.33 -8.51
N VAL A 128 18.56 -3.84 -7.39
CA VAL A 128 19.63 -2.80 -7.38
C VAL A 128 20.91 -3.28 -8.06
N LYS A 129 21.20 -4.59 -8.01
CA LYS A 129 22.42 -5.16 -8.60
C LYS A 129 22.39 -5.12 -10.13
N TYR A 130 21.21 -5.01 -10.72
CA TYR A 130 21.03 -4.94 -12.17
C TYR A 130 21.09 -3.48 -12.66
N GLU A 131 21.57 -3.28 -13.87
CA GLU A 131 21.54 -1.96 -14.50
C GLU A 131 20.17 -1.73 -15.14
N TRP A 132 19.44 -0.76 -14.60
CA TRP A 132 18.14 -0.36 -15.11
C TRP A 132 18.31 0.62 -16.26
N ASN A 133 17.82 0.23 -17.43
CA ASN A 133 17.84 1.02 -18.65
C ASN A 133 16.42 1.49 -19.00
N GLU A 134 16.30 2.40 -19.96
CA GLU A 134 14.99 2.88 -20.43
C GLU A 134 14.06 1.75 -20.91
N SER A 135 14.63 0.69 -21.49
CA SER A 135 13.88 -0.49 -21.94
C SER A 135 13.37 -1.37 -20.80
N SER A 136 13.86 -1.18 -19.57
CA SER A 136 13.35 -1.87 -18.38
C SER A 136 11.99 -1.31 -17.94
N TYR A 137 11.64 -0.11 -18.39
CA TYR A 137 10.36 0.53 -18.10
C TYR A 137 9.35 0.29 -19.23
N PRO A 138 8.04 0.29 -18.92
CA PRO A 138 7.03 0.24 -19.94
C PRO A 138 7.11 1.42 -20.92
N HIS A 139 6.71 1.21 -22.18
CA HIS A 139 6.73 2.28 -23.19
C HIS A 139 5.87 3.49 -22.79
N LEU A 140 6.34 4.70 -23.10
CA LEU A 140 5.66 5.96 -22.77
C LEU A 140 4.24 6.05 -23.33
N TYR A 141 4.04 5.51 -24.53
CA TYR A 141 2.80 5.58 -25.30
C TYR A 141 1.89 4.37 -25.12
N MET A 142 2.19 3.49 -24.15
CA MET A 142 1.30 2.37 -23.92
C MET A 142 -0.07 2.85 -23.40
N PRO A 143 -1.15 2.16 -23.77
CA PRO A 143 -2.48 2.55 -23.34
C PRO A 143 -2.60 2.51 -21.82
N PHE A 144 -3.40 3.42 -21.27
CA PHE A 144 -3.68 3.44 -19.84
C PHE A 144 -4.37 2.15 -19.41
N SER A 145 -3.84 1.55 -18.35
CA SER A 145 -4.46 0.40 -17.68
C SER A 145 -5.13 0.87 -16.39
N PRO A 146 -6.38 0.47 -16.11
CA PRO A 146 -7.01 0.76 -14.82
C PRO A 146 -6.33 0.04 -13.65
N CYS A 147 -5.46 -0.95 -13.94
CA CYS A 147 -4.81 -1.76 -12.92
C CYS A 147 -3.48 -1.18 -12.40
N ILE A 148 -2.81 -0.32 -13.17
CA ILE A 148 -1.50 0.23 -12.80
C ILE A 148 -1.42 1.70 -13.21
N ASN A 149 -1.24 2.57 -12.22
CA ASN A 149 -1.03 4.00 -12.44
C ASN A 149 0.45 4.28 -12.70
N LEU A 150 0.72 4.96 -13.81
CA LEU A 150 2.06 5.28 -14.28
C LEU A 150 2.24 6.77 -14.39
N GLN A 151 3.44 7.22 -14.09
CA GLN A 151 3.81 8.61 -14.05
C GLN A 151 5.04 8.82 -14.91
N TRP A 152 4.95 9.81 -15.81
CA TRP A 152 6.13 10.30 -16.53
C TRP A 152 7.06 10.94 -15.54
N THR A 153 8.26 10.38 -15.45
CA THR A 153 9.29 10.75 -14.48
C THR A 153 10.60 10.92 -15.21
N TYR A 154 11.32 11.99 -14.91
CA TYR A 154 12.68 12.21 -15.37
C TYR A 154 13.63 11.36 -14.53
N ARG A 155 14.29 10.38 -15.16
CA ARG A 155 15.36 9.58 -14.54
C ARG A 155 16.53 9.44 -15.50
N ALA A 156 17.75 9.63 -14.99
CA ALA A 156 18.98 9.52 -15.79
C ALA A 156 18.93 10.32 -17.12
N GLY A 157 18.34 11.53 -17.09
CA GLY A 157 18.22 12.41 -18.25
C GLY A 157 17.13 12.05 -19.27
N HIS A 158 16.37 10.98 -19.05
CA HIS A 158 15.32 10.53 -19.96
C HIS A 158 13.96 10.52 -19.26
N VAL A 159 12.89 10.73 -20.03
CA VAL A 159 11.52 10.61 -19.53
C VAL A 159 11.13 9.14 -19.62
N VAL A 160 10.79 8.53 -18.48
CA VAL A 160 10.39 7.13 -18.38
C VAL A 160 9.03 6.99 -17.68
N ASN A 161 8.32 5.90 -18.00
CA ASN A 161 7.04 5.55 -17.41
C ASN A 161 7.28 4.76 -16.11
N VAL A 162 7.09 5.40 -14.96
CA VAL A 162 7.33 4.77 -13.64
C VAL A 162 6.01 4.51 -12.93
N PRO A 163 5.75 3.28 -12.44
CA PRO A 163 4.60 3.01 -11.57
C PRO A 163 4.63 3.87 -10.32
N TRP A 164 3.46 4.33 -9.86
CA TRP A 164 3.38 5.16 -8.65
C TRP A 164 4.02 4.52 -7.41
N SER A 165 4.04 3.19 -7.33
CA SER A 165 4.68 2.44 -6.24
C SER A 165 6.22 2.53 -6.22
N LEU A 166 6.84 2.99 -7.31
CA LEU A 166 8.29 3.13 -7.45
C LEU A 166 8.74 4.59 -7.45
N LEU A 167 7.81 5.54 -7.28
CA LEU A 167 8.13 6.95 -7.13
C LEU A 167 8.74 7.21 -5.76
N VAL A 168 9.79 8.02 -5.74
CA VAL A 168 10.49 8.39 -4.51
C VAL A 168 10.55 9.90 -4.32
N ARG A 169 10.93 10.33 -3.11
CA ARG A 169 11.19 11.74 -2.84
C ARG A 169 12.38 12.21 -3.68
N GLY A 170 12.22 13.36 -4.34
CA GLY A 170 13.23 13.91 -5.26
C GLY A 170 13.02 13.53 -6.73
N ASP A 171 12.11 12.61 -7.04
CA ASP A 171 11.74 12.34 -8.44
C ASP A 171 11.06 13.58 -9.06
N CYS A 172 11.49 13.92 -10.28
CA CYS A 172 10.87 14.99 -11.06
C CYS A 172 9.85 14.40 -12.02
N ILE A 173 8.58 14.76 -11.86
CA ILE A 173 7.47 14.19 -12.63
C ILE A 173 6.87 15.20 -13.61
N LEU A 174 6.43 14.72 -14.76
CA LEU A 174 5.67 15.51 -15.71
C LEU A 174 4.16 15.28 -15.53
N LEU A 175 3.45 16.30 -15.06
CA LEU A 175 2.00 16.24 -14.90
C LEU A 175 1.30 16.67 -16.20
N ARG A 176 0.43 15.80 -16.71
CA ARG A 176 -0.44 16.13 -17.84
C ARG A 176 -1.65 16.95 -17.37
N PRO A 177 -2.22 17.82 -18.22
CA PRO A 177 -3.45 18.53 -17.89
C PRO A 177 -4.57 17.55 -17.47
N GLY A 178 -5.19 17.80 -16.32
CA GLY A 178 -6.25 16.95 -15.76
C GLY A 178 -5.79 15.69 -15.03
N GLN A 179 -4.48 15.42 -14.97
CA GLN A 179 -3.92 14.33 -14.17
C GLN A 179 -3.75 14.78 -12.71
N ALA A 180 -4.19 13.94 -11.77
CA ALA A 180 -3.95 14.18 -10.34
C ALA A 180 -2.46 13.96 -10.00
N ALA A 181 -1.92 14.83 -9.16
CA ALA A 181 -0.57 14.64 -8.62
C ALA A 181 -0.54 13.37 -7.73
N PRO A 182 0.46 12.48 -7.90
CA PRO A 182 0.55 11.24 -7.13
C PRO A 182 0.80 11.46 -5.64
N ALA A 183 1.49 12.55 -5.30
CA ALA A 183 1.91 12.87 -3.94
C ALA A 183 2.00 14.40 -3.77
N TYR A 184 2.55 14.84 -2.65
CA TYR A 184 2.90 16.24 -2.43
C TYR A 184 4.03 16.63 -3.38
N CYS A 185 3.70 17.40 -4.42
CA CYS A 185 4.63 17.87 -5.43
C CYS A 185 4.85 19.38 -5.28
N VAL A 186 6.10 19.81 -5.43
CA VAL A 186 6.49 21.22 -5.42
C VAL A 186 6.99 21.57 -6.82
N LYS A 187 6.65 22.77 -7.30
CA LYS A 187 7.16 23.29 -8.57
C LYS A 187 8.68 23.48 -8.44
N PRO A 188 9.51 23.01 -9.38
CA PRO A 188 10.95 23.23 -9.32
C PRO A 188 11.25 24.74 -9.33
N GLU A 189 12.16 25.17 -8.45
CA GLU A 189 12.58 26.57 -8.33
C GLU A 189 13.26 27.00 -9.65
N GLY A 190 12.61 27.89 -10.41
CA GLY A 190 13.08 28.32 -11.73
C GLY A 190 12.00 28.51 -12.79
N THR A 191 10.72 28.60 -12.40
CA THR A 191 9.56 28.76 -13.29
C THR A 191 8.59 29.79 -12.78
#